data_AF-A0A8J3BTR5-F1
#
_entry.id   AF-A0A8J3BTR5-F1
#
_cell.length_a   1.000
_cell.length_b   1.000
_cell.length_c   1.000
_cell.angle_alpha   90.00
_cell.angle_beta   90.00
_cell.angle_gamma   90.00
#
_symmetry.space_group_name_H-M   'P 1'
#
loop_
_entity.id
_entity.type
_entity.pdbx_description
1 polymer ?
#
loop_
_entity_poly.entity_id
_entity_poly.type
_entity_poly.pdbx_seq_one_letter_code
_entity_poly.pdbx_strand_id
1 'polypeptide(L)'
;MGERARGRYAGRLPGAAALPARRLLVLLAALLGAAPLTHEASAALSANTRNLTNALTGADDFSYYGAVRDSSPTLYYRGEDAVSSSATSTMADSSGGARNGTYNARTDGAAPWWKFDEGSGSTAADASGTAAPGTLTGANAGWNATGRYGAGFAVTSGTGYVLGTPTARTDGDWTVMAWVYATADNATMAAAAQTGDRSSAFMLKRDGGVDRFMVVTTRTDVDNPTVDQVVGTTAASLNTWFHVAATYVDSTNTVTLYVNASSEGSVNTKSADWNATGNVVAGRSQWANVFADQWIGRIDEVRVYDRALNSTDIGNARSGGTTVSPITTRRTGALAGADQSGTYSVASTGAAGAYYGSSYANPNPFTIECLVKVTGSAGGTAMGFSGSTTGAADANHDRVLYVDSGGRVSFAVNNGAIKTVRSAGTVNDGAWHHLAASIGAAGQKLYVDGTLVASDAAVTTAANFTGYWRFGGMSLAGYSNQPTSDYLIGSLDEMAVYPAQLADEVVSAHQVARS
;
A
#
# COMPACT_ATOMS: atom_id res chain seq x y z
N MET A 1 -44.90 -56.04 -36.49
CA MET A 1 -44.90 -55.17 -37.69
C MET A 1 -45.91 -54.05 -37.47
N GLY A 2 -45.61 -52.83 -37.94
CA GLY A 2 -46.54 -51.68 -37.96
C GLY A 2 -46.77 -51.05 -36.58
N GLU A 3 -46.32 -49.85 -36.23
CA GLU A 3 -46.43 -48.51 -36.86
C GLU A 3 -47.76 -47.77 -36.65
N ARG A 4 -47.64 -46.65 -35.92
CA ARG A 4 -48.19 -45.31 -36.19
C ARG A 4 -49.69 -44.98 -36.02
N ALA A 5 -49.85 -43.68 -35.76
CA ALA A 5 -51.00 -42.80 -36.03
C ALA A 5 -52.08 -42.75 -34.94
N ARG A 6 -52.72 -41.61 -34.60
CA ARG A 6 -52.61 -40.14 -34.79
C ARG A 6 -54.07 -39.64 -34.60
N GLY A 7 -54.27 -38.46 -34.01
CA GLY A 7 -55.55 -37.71 -34.09
C GLY A 7 -56.34 -37.69 -32.77
N ARG A 8 -56.48 -36.56 -32.06
CA ARG A 8 -57.19 -35.28 -32.39
C ARG A 8 -58.73 -35.45 -32.35
N TYR A 9 -59.56 -34.53 -31.84
CA TYR A 9 -59.49 -33.31 -31.00
C TYR A 9 -60.89 -32.66 -31.16
N ALA A 10 -61.57 -32.29 -30.08
CA ALA A 10 -62.66 -31.27 -29.98
C ALA A 10 -63.29 -31.43 -28.58
N GLY A 11 -63.65 -30.42 -27.78
CA GLY A 11 -63.63 -28.94 -27.83
C GLY A 11 -64.62 -28.45 -26.73
N ARG A 12 -64.63 -27.23 -26.18
CA ARG A 12 -63.89 -25.96 -26.41
C ARG A 12 -64.30 -24.95 -25.27
N LEU A 13 -63.48 -23.90 -25.01
CA LEU A 13 -63.79 -22.67 -24.21
C LEU A 13 -63.65 -22.79 -22.65
N PRO A 14 -63.60 -21.68 -21.85
CA PRO A 14 -62.36 -21.08 -21.29
C PRO A 14 -62.36 -20.97 -19.73
N GLY A 15 -61.39 -20.38 -19.00
CA GLY A 15 -60.08 -19.75 -19.32
C GLY A 15 -59.50 -18.94 -18.12
N ALA A 16 -58.49 -18.08 -18.38
CA ALA A 16 -57.89 -17.05 -17.49
C ALA A 16 -57.25 -17.43 -16.12
N ALA A 17 -55.90 -17.52 -16.14
CA ALA A 17 -54.92 -16.99 -15.17
C ALA A 17 -54.72 -17.55 -13.73
N ALA A 18 -53.45 -17.96 -13.51
CA ALA A 18 -52.65 -18.15 -12.28
C ALA A 18 -52.68 -16.96 -11.27
N LEU A 19 -52.23 -16.99 -10.00
CA LEU A 19 -51.56 -17.90 -9.01
C LEU A 19 -51.60 -17.15 -7.62
N PRO A 20 -50.94 -17.51 -6.48
CA PRO A 20 -50.28 -18.74 -5.99
C PRO A 20 -50.67 -19.16 -4.53
N ALA A 21 -49.83 -20.02 -3.93
CA ALA A 21 -49.54 -20.22 -2.49
C ALA A 21 -50.22 -21.39 -1.74
N ARG A 22 -49.38 -22.33 -1.26
CA ARG A 22 -49.68 -23.26 -0.15
C ARG A 22 -48.43 -23.54 0.72
N ARG A 23 -48.65 -23.66 2.02
CA ARG A 23 -47.73 -24.19 3.05
C ARG A 23 -48.34 -25.47 3.67
N LEU A 24 -47.57 -26.12 4.56
CA LEU A 24 -47.97 -26.99 5.70
C LEU A 24 -48.01 -28.56 5.56
N LEU A 25 -46.96 -29.21 6.10
CA LEU A 25 -46.90 -29.99 7.38
C LEU A 25 -47.00 -31.56 7.48
N VAL A 26 -46.06 -32.11 8.31
CA VAL A 26 -45.93 -33.38 9.12
C VAL A 26 -46.01 -34.81 8.53
N LEU A 27 -45.02 -35.69 8.85
CA LEU A 27 -45.09 -36.80 9.86
C LEU A 27 -43.71 -37.49 10.13
N LEU A 28 -43.62 -38.44 11.08
CA LEU A 28 -42.41 -38.82 11.87
C LEU A 28 -42.18 -40.36 12.03
N ALA A 29 -40.93 -40.76 12.35
CA ALA A 29 -40.43 -42.04 12.93
C ALA A 29 -40.06 -43.20 11.95
N ALA A 30 -39.07 -44.11 12.21
CA ALA A 30 -38.39 -44.49 13.47
C ALA A 30 -36.96 -45.12 13.33
N LEU A 31 -36.13 -44.95 14.40
CA LEU A 31 -35.03 -45.77 14.99
C LEU A 31 -34.05 -46.64 14.13
N LEU A 32 -32.72 -46.38 14.26
CA LEU A 32 -31.74 -47.14 15.10
C LEU A 32 -30.26 -46.73 14.84
N GLY A 33 -29.47 -46.42 15.89
CA GLY A 33 -28.00 -46.49 15.88
C GLY A 33 -27.19 -45.19 16.13
N ALA A 34 -26.64 -45.05 17.34
CA ALA A 34 -25.58 -44.11 17.80
C ALA A 34 -25.82 -42.58 17.69
N ALA A 35 -25.44 -41.86 18.75
CA ALA A 35 -25.53 -40.40 18.96
C ALA A 35 -24.32 -39.94 19.82
N PRO A 36 -24.03 -38.63 20.06
CA PRO A 36 -24.79 -37.40 19.76
C PRO A 36 -23.91 -36.37 18.96
N LEU A 37 -24.24 -35.09 18.69
CA LEU A 37 -25.27 -34.14 19.16
C LEU A 37 -25.89 -33.38 17.97
N THR A 38 -27.21 -33.33 17.90
CA THR A 38 -27.94 -32.27 17.18
C THR A 38 -28.30 -31.17 18.17
N HIS A 39 -27.91 -29.92 17.93
CA HIS A 39 -28.52 -28.77 18.59
C HIS A 39 -29.40 -28.02 17.60
N GLU A 40 -30.71 -28.29 17.64
CA GLU A 40 -31.66 -27.25 17.33
C GLU A 40 -31.87 -26.39 18.57
N ALA A 41 -31.58 -25.10 18.47
CA ALA A 41 -31.98 -24.09 19.44
C ALA A 41 -32.41 -22.82 18.70
N SER A 42 -33.70 -22.53 18.73
CA SER A 42 -34.28 -21.30 18.16
C SER A 42 -34.40 -20.21 19.22
N ALA A 43 -34.24 -18.95 18.78
CA ALA A 43 -34.51 -17.70 19.51
C ALA A 43 -33.50 -17.33 20.64
N ALA A 44 -33.26 -16.04 20.95
CA ALA A 44 -34.03 -14.85 20.59
C ALA A 44 -33.15 -13.62 20.23
N LEU A 45 -33.72 -12.72 19.43
CA LEU A 45 -33.10 -11.48 18.95
C LEU A 45 -33.25 -10.33 19.98
N SER A 46 -32.19 -9.59 20.26
CA SER A 46 -32.28 -8.20 20.73
C SER A 46 -30.97 -7.42 20.53
N ALA A 47 -30.91 -6.62 19.46
CA ALA A 47 -29.82 -5.65 19.24
C ALA A 47 -30.38 -4.33 18.68
N ASN A 48 -30.78 -3.45 19.60
CA ASN A 48 -30.64 -2.00 19.39
C ASN A 48 -29.14 -1.67 19.59
N THR A 49 -28.42 -0.90 18.77
CA THR A 49 -28.85 0.05 17.73
C THR A 49 -27.91 0.09 16.51
N ARG A 50 -28.50 -0.18 15.33
CA ARG A 50 -28.32 0.52 14.05
C ARG A 50 -27.11 1.46 13.85
N ASN A 51 -26.21 1.08 12.94
CA ASN A 51 -25.46 2.01 12.09
C ASN A 51 -25.96 1.83 10.64
N LEU A 52 -26.66 2.83 10.09
CA LEU A 52 -27.61 2.61 8.97
C LEU A 52 -27.04 2.65 7.54
N THR A 53 -25.71 2.72 7.37
CA THR A 53 -25.07 2.76 6.04
C THR A 53 -24.40 1.45 5.61
N ASN A 54 -24.32 0.44 6.48
CA ASN A 54 -23.76 -0.88 6.14
C ASN A 54 -24.78 -2.00 6.42
N ALA A 55 -25.87 -1.99 5.66
CA ALA A 55 -26.97 -2.93 5.81
C ALA A 55 -26.72 -4.25 5.04
N LEU A 56 -25.87 -5.12 5.59
CA LEU A 56 -25.89 -6.54 5.23
C LEU A 56 -27.23 -7.13 5.71
N THR A 57 -28.08 -7.50 4.75
CA THR A 57 -29.44 -7.99 5.00
C THR A 57 -29.44 -9.50 5.12
N GLY A 58 -28.94 -9.98 6.25
CA GLY A 58 -28.83 -11.40 6.58
C GLY A 58 -27.71 -11.60 7.59
N ALA A 59 -28.06 -12.15 8.75
CA ALA A 59 -27.07 -12.69 9.67
C ALA A 59 -26.94 -14.18 9.33
N ASP A 60 -26.06 -14.50 8.39
CA ASP A 60 -25.63 -15.88 8.14
C ASP A 60 -24.48 -16.20 9.10
N ASP A 61 -24.57 -17.36 9.75
CA ASP A 61 -23.68 -17.78 10.83
C ASP A 61 -22.49 -18.55 10.26
N PHE A 62 -21.27 -18.01 10.43
CA PHE A 62 -20.07 -18.47 9.70
C PHE A 62 -19.38 -19.64 10.40
N SER A 63 -19.67 -20.88 9.99
CA SER A 63 -19.16 -22.11 10.62
C SER A 63 -17.62 -22.24 10.62
N TYR A 64 -16.95 -21.60 9.66
CA TYR A 64 -15.50 -21.71 9.41
C TYR A 64 -14.71 -20.59 10.11
N TYR A 65 -15.24 -19.36 10.09
CA TYR A 65 -14.66 -18.21 10.80
C TYR A 65 -15.02 -18.17 12.30
N GLY A 66 -16.01 -18.96 12.74
CA GLY A 66 -16.36 -19.14 14.15
C GLY A 66 -15.15 -19.52 14.99
N ALA A 67 -14.35 -20.51 14.57
CA ALA A 67 -13.20 -21.01 15.33
C ALA A 67 -12.13 -19.93 15.65
N VAL A 68 -11.89 -18.99 14.73
CA VAL A 68 -10.96 -17.87 14.93
C VAL A 68 -11.54 -16.85 15.91
N ARG A 69 -12.86 -16.59 15.87
CA ARG A 69 -13.55 -15.68 16.80
C ARG A 69 -13.72 -16.29 18.19
N ASP A 70 -14.00 -17.58 18.29
CA ASP A 70 -14.14 -18.33 19.54
C ASP A 70 -12.83 -18.36 20.33
N SER A 71 -11.69 -18.36 19.62
CA SER A 71 -10.35 -18.15 20.19
C SER A 71 -10.13 -16.76 20.79
N SER A 72 -11.13 -15.88 20.75
CA SER A 72 -11.22 -14.59 21.45
C SER A 72 -10.02 -13.65 21.20
N PRO A 73 -9.73 -13.32 19.93
CA PRO A 73 -8.71 -12.34 19.59
C PRO A 73 -9.02 -11.00 20.27
N THR A 74 -8.00 -10.37 20.84
CA THR A 74 -8.15 -8.99 21.33
C THR A 74 -8.20 -8.00 20.16
N LEU A 75 -7.73 -8.45 18.98
CA LEU A 75 -7.63 -7.69 17.75
C LEU A 75 -7.71 -8.63 16.55
N TYR A 76 -8.56 -8.34 15.57
CA TYR A 76 -8.64 -9.09 14.31
C TYR A 76 -8.97 -8.16 13.14
N TYR A 77 -8.12 -8.20 12.11
CA TYR A 77 -8.17 -7.35 10.92
C TYR A 77 -8.14 -8.17 9.65
N ARG A 78 -8.95 -7.73 8.68
CA ARG A 78 -9.04 -8.31 7.35
C ARG A 78 -8.79 -7.22 6.31
N GLY A 79 -8.18 -7.56 5.17
CA GLY A 79 -7.77 -6.54 4.22
C GLY A 79 -8.92 -5.78 3.56
N GLU A 80 -10.12 -6.36 3.53
CA GLU A 80 -11.34 -5.75 3.00
C GLU A 80 -11.98 -4.70 3.92
N ASP A 81 -11.66 -4.72 5.22
CA ASP A 81 -12.19 -3.78 6.22
C ASP A 81 -11.51 -2.39 6.14
N ALA A 82 -10.50 -2.23 5.26
CA ALA A 82 -9.78 -0.97 5.02
C ALA A 82 -10.47 -0.07 3.97
N VAL A 83 -11.21 0.94 4.45
CA VAL A 83 -11.89 1.90 3.57
C VAL A 83 -10.90 2.78 2.81
N SER A 84 -11.25 3.11 1.57
CA SER A 84 -10.43 3.77 0.54
C SER A 84 -9.70 5.06 0.93
N SER A 85 -8.43 5.15 0.51
CA SER A 85 -7.76 6.38 0.05
C SER A 85 -7.85 7.65 0.91
N SER A 86 -7.91 7.51 2.23
CA SER A 86 -7.80 8.63 3.17
C SER A 86 -6.40 8.66 3.80
N ALA A 87 -5.98 9.86 4.24
CA ALA A 87 -4.77 10.06 5.06
C ALA A 87 -4.72 9.11 6.27
N THR A 88 -5.89 8.80 6.81
CA THR A 88 -6.09 7.83 7.87
C THR A 88 -7.25 6.90 7.47
N SER A 89 -6.99 5.60 7.34
CA SER A 89 -8.03 4.60 7.05
C SER A 89 -8.40 3.87 8.33
N THR A 90 -9.63 4.02 8.83
CA THR A 90 -10.07 3.18 9.94
C THR A 90 -10.39 1.78 9.44
N MET A 91 -9.66 0.76 9.89
CA MET A 91 -10.02 -0.64 9.67
C MET A 91 -11.03 -1.06 10.74
N ALA A 92 -12.16 -1.62 10.32
CA ALA A 92 -13.15 -2.14 11.25
C ALA A 92 -12.57 -3.32 12.04
N ASP A 93 -12.82 -3.35 13.35
CA ASP A 93 -12.47 -4.49 14.20
C ASP A 93 -13.51 -5.60 14.06
N SER A 94 -13.09 -6.71 13.47
CA SER A 94 -13.95 -7.87 13.20
C SER A 94 -14.10 -8.83 14.40
N SER A 95 -13.49 -8.55 15.56
CA SER A 95 -13.69 -9.35 16.80
C SER A 95 -15.07 -9.15 17.45
N GLY A 96 -15.84 -8.16 16.99
CA GLY A 96 -17.11 -7.76 17.63
C GLY A 96 -16.95 -6.77 18.79
N GLY A 97 -15.72 -6.38 19.14
CA GLY A 97 -15.43 -5.39 20.17
C GLY A 97 -15.66 -3.93 19.75
N ALA A 98 -15.92 -3.67 18.46
CA ALA A 98 -16.03 -2.34 17.85
C ALA A 98 -14.77 -1.45 18.04
N ARG A 99 -13.60 -2.07 18.20
CA ARG A 99 -12.31 -1.40 18.47
C ARG A 99 -11.55 -1.06 17.20
N ASN A 100 -12.12 -0.20 16.35
CA ASN A 100 -11.55 0.13 15.05
C ASN A 100 -10.06 0.47 15.12
N GLY A 101 -9.27 -0.15 14.25
CA GLY A 101 -7.87 0.20 14.04
C GLY A 101 -7.77 1.51 13.28
N THR A 102 -6.86 2.39 13.66
CA THR A 102 -6.56 3.59 12.87
C THR A 102 -5.30 3.34 12.07
N TYR A 103 -5.44 3.04 10.77
CA TYR A 103 -4.32 3.12 9.84
C TYR A 103 -3.97 4.60 9.69
N ASN A 104 -3.04 5.10 10.49
CA ASN A 104 -2.40 6.38 10.20
C ASN A 104 -1.23 6.09 9.25
N ALA A 105 -1.56 6.16 7.95
CA ALA A 105 -0.54 6.42 6.95
C ALA A 105 0.14 7.75 7.29
N ARG A 106 1.40 7.93 6.88
CA ARG A 106 1.75 9.25 6.38
C ARG A 106 0.98 9.42 5.06
N THR A 107 0.57 10.62 4.65
CA THR A 107 -0.11 10.78 3.36
C THR A 107 0.86 10.52 2.22
N ASP A 108 1.06 9.25 1.90
CA ASP A 108 2.01 8.73 0.92
C ASP A 108 1.51 8.87 -0.54
N GLY A 109 0.58 9.81 -0.75
CA GLY A 109 0.28 10.34 -2.07
C GLY A 109 1.44 11.19 -2.57
N ALA A 110 1.25 11.87 -3.71
CA ALA A 110 2.17 12.93 -4.06
C ALA A 110 2.07 14.05 -3.01
N ALA A 111 3.14 14.79 -2.75
CA ALA A 111 3.07 15.97 -1.90
C ALA A 111 2.34 17.11 -2.65
N PRO A 112 2.82 17.62 -3.80
CA PRO A 112 1.97 18.26 -4.78
C PRO A 112 1.50 17.23 -5.81
N TRP A 113 0.20 17.18 -6.12
CA TRP A 113 -0.29 16.67 -7.40
C TRP A 113 -1.02 17.79 -8.14
N TRP A 114 -0.39 18.34 -9.17
CA TRP A 114 -1.00 19.35 -10.02
C TRP A 114 -1.45 18.74 -11.34
N LYS A 115 -2.77 18.68 -11.51
CA LYS A 115 -3.43 18.26 -12.75
C LYS A 115 -3.48 19.35 -13.81
N PHE A 116 -3.39 20.62 -13.41
CA PHE A 116 -3.51 21.76 -14.32
C PHE A 116 -4.86 21.80 -15.08
N ASP A 117 -5.90 21.28 -14.43
CA ASP A 117 -7.27 21.12 -14.93
C ASP A 117 -8.14 22.39 -14.76
N GLU A 118 -7.62 23.45 -14.15
CA GLU A 118 -8.43 24.55 -13.59
C GLU A 118 -9.07 25.46 -14.66
N GLY A 119 -8.50 25.48 -15.87
CA GLY A 119 -9.05 26.17 -17.06
C GLY A 119 -9.10 27.71 -16.98
N SER A 120 -8.95 28.31 -15.80
CA SER A 120 -9.01 29.75 -15.54
C SER A 120 -8.27 30.13 -14.25
N GLY A 121 -8.00 31.42 -14.04
CA GLY A 121 -7.26 31.91 -12.87
C GLY A 121 -5.78 31.54 -12.88
N SER A 122 -5.11 31.67 -11.73
CA SER A 122 -3.66 31.48 -11.58
C SER A 122 -3.26 30.42 -10.53
N THR A 123 -4.20 29.59 -10.06
CA THR A 123 -3.93 28.56 -9.06
C THR A 123 -3.91 27.20 -9.74
N ALA A 124 -2.83 26.44 -9.56
CA ALA A 124 -2.83 24.99 -9.77
C ALA A 124 -3.34 24.34 -8.47
N ALA A 125 -4.49 23.68 -8.52
CA ALA A 125 -5.04 22.99 -7.36
C ALA A 125 -4.19 21.75 -7.04
N ASP A 126 -3.99 21.50 -5.75
CA ASP A 126 -3.38 20.28 -5.28
C ASP A 126 -4.44 19.18 -5.15
N ALA A 127 -4.36 18.19 -6.04
CA ALA A 127 -5.23 17.03 -6.07
C ALA A 127 -4.78 15.90 -5.12
N SER A 128 -3.64 16.05 -4.41
CA SER A 128 -3.14 15.03 -3.49
C SER A 128 -3.84 15.03 -2.12
N GLY A 129 -4.35 16.19 -1.69
CA GLY A 129 -4.92 16.39 -0.37
C GLY A 129 -3.92 16.85 0.70
N THR A 130 -2.65 17.14 0.38
CA THR A 130 -1.71 17.72 1.36
C THR A 130 -1.86 19.25 1.53
N ALA A 131 -2.61 19.88 0.63
CA ALA A 131 -2.79 21.33 0.51
C ALA A 131 -1.51 22.07 0.08
N ALA A 132 -0.81 21.54 -0.94
CA ALA A 132 0.35 22.15 -1.59
C ALA A 132 0.04 22.73 -2.99
N PRO A 133 -0.85 23.75 -3.12
CA PRO A 133 -1.21 24.32 -4.42
C PRO A 133 -0.04 25.04 -5.08
N GLY A 134 -0.05 25.08 -6.41
CA GLY A 134 0.88 25.88 -7.21
C GLY A 134 0.27 27.23 -7.63
N THR A 135 1.13 28.19 -7.97
CA THR A 135 0.74 29.47 -8.59
C THR A 135 1.31 29.55 -10.00
N LEU A 136 0.45 29.63 -11.00
CA LEU A 136 0.77 29.91 -12.40
C LEU A 136 1.22 31.37 -12.54
N THR A 137 2.38 31.59 -13.15
CA THR A 137 3.00 32.90 -13.29
C THR A 137 3.99 32.94 -14.48
N GLY A 138 4.59 34.10 -14.74
CA GLY A 138 5.47 34.34 -15.88
C GLY A 138 4.73 34.72 -17.17
N ALA A 139 5.49 35.00 -18.24
CA ALA A 139 4.92 35.46 -19.51
C ALA A 139 4.46 34.30 -20.40
N ASN A 140 3.40 34.53 -21.18
CA ASN A 140 2.87 33.63 -22.23
C ASN A 140 2.53 32.20 -21.75
N ALA A 141 2.21 32.10 -20.46
CA ALA A 141 1.72 30.92 -19.75
C ALA A 141 0.19 30.94 -19.64
N GLY A 142 -0.46 29.77 -19.62
CA GLY A 142 -1.90 29.66 -19.44
C GLY A 142 -2.39 28.22 -19.33
N TRP A 143 -3.64 28.05 -18.92
CA TRP A 143 -4.36 26.78 -19.03
C TRP A 143 -4.76 26.53 -20.47
N ASN A 144 -4.53 25.31 -20.95
CA ASN A 144 -4.86 24.88 -22.29
C ASN A 144 -5.88 23.74 -22.22
N ALA A 145 -6.99 23.84 -22.96
CA ALA A 145 -8.07 22.84 -22.96
C ALA A 145 -7.69 21.46 -23.53
N THR A 146 -6.42 21.23 -23.87
CA THR A 146 -5.91 19.96 -24.40
C THR A 146 -4.62 19.56 -23.66
N GLY A 147 -4.79 19.01 -22.45
CA GLY A 147 -3.73 18.31 -21.72
C GLY A 147 -3.49 16.89 -22.24
N ARG A 148 -2.88 16.06 -21.40
CA ARG A 148 -2.86 14.60 -21.54
C ARG A 148 -4.17 14.01 -21.00
N TYR A 149 -4.67 14.57 -19.90
CA TYR A 149 -5.95 14.29 -19.27
C TYR A 149 -6.64 15.64 -18.99
N GLY A 150 -7.81 15.88 -19.59
CA GLY A 150 -8.51 17.15 -19.39
C GLY A 150 -7.75 18.35 -19.95
N ALA A 151 -7.58 19.40 -19.16
CA ALA A 151 -6.78 20.57 -19.51
C ALA A 151 -5.30 20.36 -19.12
N GLY A 152 -4.46 21.37 -19.29
CA GLY A 152 -3.06 21.29 -18.90
C GLY A 152 -2.37 22.64 -18.85
N PHE A 153 -1.21 22.70 -18.21
CA PHE A 153 -0.37 23.89 -18.18
C PHE A 153 0.35 24.02 -19.52
N ALA A 154 0.28 25.20 -20.14
CA ALA A 154 0.93 25.48 -21.40
C ALA A 154 1.77 26.76 -21.35
N VAL A 155 2.91 26.73 -22.04
CA VAL A 155 3.78 27.88 -22.31
C VAL A 155 4.03 27.91 -23.81
N THR A 156 3.62 29.00 -24.46
CA THR A 156 3.75 29.14 -25.93
C THR A 156 5.09 29.74 -26.34
N SER A 157 5.70 30.53 -25.46
CA SER A 157 7.03 31.16 -25.57
C SER A 157 7.39 31.76 -24.21
N GLY A 158 8.58 32.35 -24.05
CA GLY A 158 8.89 33.17 -22.88
C GLY A 158 9.17 32.38 -21.60
N THR A 159 8.58 32.81 -20.48
CA THR A 159 9.07 32.49 -19.12
C THR A 159 7.98 31.98 -18.18
N GLY A 160 6.93 31.37 -18.70
CA GLY A 160 5.83 30.81 -17.91
C GLY A 160 6.26 29.62 -17.03
N TYR A 161 5.73 29.54 -15.81
CA TYR A 161 5.95 28.41 -14.88
C TYR A 161 4.82 28.32 -13.84
N VAL A 162 4.74 27.17 -13.15
CA VAL A 162 3.96 27.02 -11.91
C VAL A 162 4.91 26.91 -10.73
N LEU A 163 4.64 27.67 -9.66
CA LEU A 163 5.43 27.76 -8.44
C LEU A 163 4.66 27.18 -7.25
N GLY A 164 5.16 26.10 -6.64
CA GLY A 164 4.62 25.50 -5.42
C GLY A 164 5.41 25.86 -4.17
N THR A 165 5.37 24.98 -3.18
CA THR A 165 6.20 24.99 -1.97
C THR A 165 7.31 23.92 -2.06
N PRO A 166 8.38 23.99 -1.22
CA PRO A 166 9.26 22.83 -0.99
C PRO A 166 8.43 21.64 -0.48
N THR A 167 8.61 20.46 -1.09
CA THR A 167 7.77 19.29 -0.76
C THR A 167 8.49 17.95 -0.81
N ALA A 168 9.54 17.76 -1.62
CA ALA A 168 10.42 16.60 -1.49
C ALA A 168 11.43 16.78 -0.36
N ARG A 169 11.82 15.66 0.26
CA ARG A 169 13.08 15.55 1.02
C ARG A 169 14.17 15.13 0.06
N THR A 170 15.06 16.04 -0.33
CA THR A 170 16.11 15.73 -1.32
C THR A 170 17.34 15.06 -0.72
N ASP A 171 17.36 14.93 0.62
CA ASP A 171 18.31 14.17 1.44
C ASP A 171 17.81 12.78 1.86
N GLY A 172 16.73 12.30 1.23
CA GLY A 172 16.18 10.96 1.43
C GLY A 172 15.47 10.50 0.15
N ASP A 173 14.76 9.39 0.20
CA ASP A 173 14.04 8.86 -0.97
C ASP A 173 13.07 9.90 -1.59
N TRP A 174 13.00 9.96 -2.93
CA TRP A 174 12.01 10.79 -3.62
C TRP A 174 11.67 10.29 -5.02
N THR A 175 10.54 10.79 -5.55
CA THR A 175 10.15 10.64 -6.96
C THR A 175 9.61 11.95 -7.49
N VAL A 176 9.96 12.31 -8.73
CA VAL A 176 9.31 13.38 -9.50
C VAL A 176 8.81 12.83 -10.83
N MET A 177 7.63 13.21 -11.27
CA MET A 177 7.04 12.77 -12.54
C MET A 177 6.10 13.81 -13.15
N ALA A 178 5.94 13.75 -14.47
CA ALA A 178 5.02 14.58 -15.24
C ALA A 178 4.69 13.91 -16.59
N TRP A 179 3.53 14.26 -17.15
CA TRP A 179 3.31 14.17 -18.59
C TRP A 179 3.82 15.44 -19.26
N VAL A 180 4.52 15.28 -20.39
CA VAL A 180 5.20 16.36 -21.10
C VAL A 180 4.95 16.30 -22.61
N TYR A 181 4.79 17.47 -23.23
CA TYR A 181 4.61 17.65 -24.67
C TYR A 181 5.46 18.84 -25.11
N ALA A 182 6.64 18.57 -25.70
CA ALA A 182 7.56 19.60 -26.16
C ALA A 182 7.17 20.12 -27.55
N THR A 183 7.34 21.42 -27.78
CA THR A 183 7.05 22.08 -29.08
C THR A 183 8.23 22.85 -29.68
N ALA A 184 9.32 23.04 -28.92
CA ALA A 184 10.58 23.62 -29.39
C ALA A 184 11.70 22.56 -29.40
N ASP A 185 12.52 22.56 -30.45
CA ASP A 185 13.57 21.57 -30.74
C ASP A 185 14.90 21.89 -30.02
N ASN A 186 15.38 23.13 -30.15
CA ASN A 186 16.77 23.50 -29.86
C ASN A 186 17.02 24.04 -28.43
N ALA A 187 16.14 23.75 -27.46
CA ALA A 187 16.28 24.18 -26.08
C ALA A 187 16.32 22.99 -25.11
N THR A 188 17.23 23.06 -24.14
CA THR A 188 17.14 22.25 -22.91
C THR A 188 16.04 22.85 -22.04
N MET A 189 15.12 22.00 -21.57
CA MET A 189 13.87 22.42 -20.94
C MET A 189 13.57 21.55 -19.71
N ALA A 190 13.22 22.16 -18.59
CA ALA A 190 12.89 21.47 -17.35
C ALA A 190 11.37 21.36 -17.18
N ALA A 191 10.88 20.12 -17.08
CA ALA A 191 9.47 19.85 -16.82
C ALA A 191 9.14 20.10 -15.35
N ALA A 192 9.97 19.59 -14.43
CA ALA A 192 9.83 19.79 -12.99
C ALA A 192 11.20 19.83 -12.29
N ALA A 193 11.31 20.62 -11.22
CA ALA A 193 12.50 20.74 -10.38
C ALA A 193 12.11 21.14 -8.94
N GLN A 194 12.99 20.91 -7.96
CA GLN A 194 12.95 21.58 -6.65
C GLN A 194 14.20 22.47 -6.54
N THR A 195 14.01 23.76 -6.23
CA THR A 195 15.12 24.71 -6.16
C THR A 195 15.82 24.68 -4.80
N GLY A 196 17.09 25.08 -4.78
CA GLY A 196 17.77 25.61 -3.59
C GLY A 196 17.84 27.14 -3.63
N ASP A 197 18.76 27.71 -2.87
CA ASP A 197 19.12 29.13 -2.90
C ASP A 197 19.99 29.46 -4.13
N ARG A 198 20.82 28.53 -4.60
CA ARG A 198 21.72 28.70 -5.76
C ARG A 198 21.31 27.83 -6.94
N SER A 199 21.07 26.54 -6.72
CA SER A 199 20.85 25.56 -7.80
C SER A 199 19.71 24.58 -7.47
N SER A 200 19.09 23.97 -8.46
CA SER A 200 18.04 22.96 -8.25
C SER A 200 18.61 21.60 -7.81
N ALA A 201 18.12 21.05 -6.69
CA ALA A 201 18.54 19.76 -6.16
C ALA A 201 18.25 18.59 -7.11
N PHE A 202 17.07 18.60 -7.75
CA PHE A 202 16.76 17.75 -8.90
C PHE A 202 16.13 18.56 -10.03
N MET A 203 16.33 18.09 -11.26
CA MET A 203 15.73 18.61 -12.48
C MET A 203 15.35 17.46 -13.40
N LEU A 204 14.08 17.31 -13.71
CA LEU A 204 13.57 16.39 -14.74
C LEU A 204 13.42 17.16 -16.05
N LYS A 205 14.23 16.83 -17.07
CA LYS A 205 14.47 17.69 -18.24
C LYS A 205 14.32 16.94 -19.57
N ARG A 206 14.14 17.71 -20.64
CA ARG A 206 14.54 17.36 -22.01
C ARG A 206 15.89 18.03 -22.30
N ASP A 207 16.85 17.28 -22.82
CA ASP A 207 18.09 17.81 -23.38
C ASP A 207 17.85 18.32 -24.81
N GLY A 208 18.23 19.56 -25.08
CA GLY A 208 18.26 20.12 -26.43
C GLY A 208 19.50 19.72 -27.24
N GLY A 209 20.56 19.22 -26.59
CA GLY A 209 21.80 18.82 -27.28
C GLY A 209 21.75 17.44 -27.95
N VAL A 210 20.92 16.53 -27.43
CA VAL A 210 20.79 15.14 -27.94
C VAL A 210 19.35 14.67 -28.14
N ASP A 211 18.36 15.53 -27.94
CA ASP A 211 16.92 15.21 -28.01
C ASP A 211 16.54 13.98 -27.16
N ARG A 212 16.93 13.94 -25.90
CA ARG A 212 16.57 12.88 -24.93
C ARG A 212 16.00 13.46 -23.66
N PHE A 213 15.23 12.65 -22.93
CA PHE A 213 14.89 12.97 -21.55
C PHE A 213 16.10 12.72 -20.65
N MET A 214 16.25 13.52 -19.61
CA MET A 214 17.29 13.34 -18.60
C MET A 214 16.76 13.67 -17.21
N VAL A 215 17.42 13.14 -16.18
CA VAL A 215 17.37 13.71 -14.83
C VAL A 215 18.77 14.15 -14.44
N VAL A 216 18.86 15.32 -13.80
CA VAL A 216 20.08 15.85 -13.20
C VAL A 216 19.82 16.11 -11.74
N THR A 217 20.73 15.69 -10.87
CA THR A 217 20.70 15.98 -9.43
C THR A 217 21.99 16.67 -9.01
N THR A 218 21.90 17.75 -8.23
CA THR A 218 23.05 18.53 -7.76
C THR A 218 23.41 18.15 -6.32
N ARG A 219 24.71 18.03 -6.02
CA ARG A 219 25.15 17.49 -4.74
C ARG A 219 25.16 18.45 -3.56
N THR A 220 25.17 19.76 -3.82
CA THR A 220 25.25 20.84 -2.82
C THR A 220 24.68 22.14 -3.39
N ASP A 221 24.25 23.05 -2.50
CA ASP A 221 23.70 24.35 -2.90
C ASP A 221 24.80 25.39 -3.21
N VAL A 222 25.41 25.26 -4.38
CA VAL A 222 26.45 26.19 -4.86
C VAL A 222 26.22 26.53 -6.34
N ASP A 223 26.99 27.50 -6.86
CA ASP A 223 26.83 27.96 -8.25
C ASP A 223 27.32 26.97 -9.30
N ASN A 224 28.30 26.13 -8.95
CA ASN A 224 28.84 25.11 -9.83
C ASN A 224 28.91 23.77 -9.09
N PRO A 225 27.75 23.17 -8.77
CA PRO A 225 27.68 21.95 -7.99
C PRO A 225 28.22 20.78 -8.79
N THR A 226 28.71 19.75 -8.09
CA THR A 226 28.85 18.44 -8.74
C THR A 226 27.45 17.92 -9.08
N VAL A 227 27.30 17.35 -10.28
CA VAL A 227 26.05 16.75 -10.73
C VAL A 227 26.21 15.27 -10.96
N ASP A 228 25.15 14.54 -10.62
CA ASP A 228 24.88 13.21 -11.15
C ASP A 228 23.75 13.33 -12.17
N GLN A 229 23.84 12.59 -13.28
CA GLN A 229 22.85 12.67 -14.35
C GLN A 229 22.62 11.32 -15.02
N VAL A 230 21.38 11.10 -15.45
CA VAL A 230 20.99 9.98 -16.30
C VAL A 230 20.35 10.56 -17.55
N VAL A 231 20.90 10.24 -18.72
CA VAL A 231 20.31 10.58 -20.03
C VAL A 231 19.66 9.32 -20.60
N GLY A 232 18.40 9.42 -20.97
CA GLY A 232 17.60 8.31 -21.49
C GLY A 232 17.93 7.93 -22.93
N THR A 233 17.28 6.87 -23.41
CA THR A 233 17.45 6.33 -24.76
C THR A 233 16.29 6.70 -25.68
N THR A 234 15.08 6.93 -25.16
CA THR A 234 13.92 7.36 -25.95
C THR A 234 14.12 8.77 -26.50
N ALA A 235 14.00 8.91 -27.83
CA ALA A 235 14.01 10.20 -28.49
C ALA A 235 12.85 11.09 -28.01
N ALA A 236 13.18 12.28 -27.50
CA ALA A 236 12.23 13.28 -27.03
C ALA A 236 11.64 14.07 -28.22
N SER A 237 10.96 13.34 -29.10
CA SER A 237 10.31 13.87 -30.31
C SER A 237 9.31 14.97 -29.98
N LEU A 238 9.32 16.04 -30.78
CA LEU A 238 8.35 17.11 -30.62
C LEU A 238 6.93 16.64 -30.92
N ASN A 239 5.97 17.44 -30.47
CA ASN A 239 4.54 17.27 -30.74
C ASN A 239 3.99 15.89 -30.32
N THR A 240 4.62 15.28 -29.31
CA THR A 240 4.28 13.94 -28.80
C THR A 240 4.20 14.00 -27.28
N TRP A 241 3.18 13.35 -26.70
CA TRP A 241 3.07 13.20 -25.25
C TRP A 241 3.98 12.06 -24.77
N PHE A 242 4.86 12.36 -23.82
CA PHE A 242 5.64 11.38 -23.08
C PHE A 242 5.31 11.48 -21.60
N HIS A 243 5.29 10.34 -20.90
CA HIS A 243 5.39 10.35 -19.44
C HIS A 243 6.85 10.25 -19.03
N VAL A 244 7.31 11.14 -18.17
CA VAL A 244 8.68 11.13 -17.64
C VAL A 244 8.65 11.08 -16.12
N ALA A 245 9.55 10.30 -15.53
CA ALA A 245 9.72 10.22 -14.10
C ALA A 245 11.19 9.99 -13.74
N ALA A 246 11.58 10.42 -12.55
CA ALA A 246 12.85 10.06 -11.93
C ALA A 246 12.66 9.75 -10.46
N THR A 247 13.44 8.77 -9.96
CA THR A 247 13.41 8.31 -8.58
C THR A 247 14.81 8.38 -7.99
N TYR A 248 14.92 8.70 -6.71
CA TYR A 248 16.13 8.51 -5.92
C TYR A 248 15.84 7.55 -4.75
N VAL A 249 16.73 6.57 -4.58
CA VAL A 249 16.73 5.63 -3.45
C VAL A 249 17.99 5.88 -2.63
N ASP A 250 17.83 6.35 -1.40
CA ASP A 250 18.92 6.79 -0.53
C ASP A 250 19.78 5.62 -0.05
N SER A 251 19.13 4.53 0.38
CA SER A 251 19.81 3.30 0.84
C SER A 251 20.78 2.68 -0.16
N THR A 252 20.62 2.98 -1.46
CA THR A 252 21.52 2.54 -2.53
C THR A 252 22.22 3.70 -3.24
N ASN A 253 21.96 4.95 -2.82
CA ASN A 253 22.37 6.18 -3.50
C ASN A 253 22.10 6.13 -5.02
N THR A 254 20.92 5.66 -5.46
CA THR A 254 20.65 5.41 -6.89
C THR A 254 19.61 6.37 -7.44
N VAL A 255 19.97 7.19 -8.43
CA VAL A 255 19.02 7.93 -9.27
C VAL A 255 18.68 7.09 -10.50
N THR A 256 17.39 6.93 -10.80
CA THR A 256 16.89 6.19 -11.98
C THR A 256 15.95 7.06 -12.81
N LEU A 257 16.12 7.07 -14.12
CA LEU A 257 15.23 7.72 -15.09
C LEU A 257 14.22 6.72 -15.66
N TYR A 258 12.97 7.16 -15.84
CA TYR A 258 11.93 6.40 -16.51
C TYR A 258 11.24 7.24 -17.58
N VAL A 259 11.01 6.64 -18.75
CA VAL A 259 10.16 7.20 -19.81
C VAL A 259 9.06 6.20 -20.10
N ASN A 260 7.82 6.66 -20.16
CA ASN A 260 6.63 5.82 -20.34
C ASN A 260 6.54 4.63 -19.36
N ALA A 261 7.00 4.86 -18.11
CA ALA A 261 7.13 3.89 -17.01
C ALA A 261 8.17 2.77 -17.21
N SER A 262 8.94 2.79 -18.31
CA SER A 262 10.11 1.92 -18.51
C SER A 262 11.37 2.60 -18.00
N SER A 263 12.23 1.88 -17.28
CA SER A 263 13.53 2.44 -16.84
C SER A 263 14.45 2.60 -18.06
N GLU A 264 15.09 3.76 -18.17
CA GLU A 264 16.02 4.08 -19.28
C GLU A 264 17.49 4.16 -18.85
N GLY A 265 17.76 3.98 -17.56
CA GLY A 265 19.10 4.01 -16.99
C GLY A 265 19.09 4.45 -15.53
N SER A 266 20.20 4.21 -14.85
CA SER A 266 20.46 4.69 -13.50
C SER A 266 21.92 5.10 -13.33
N VAL A 267 22.17 5.90 -12.30
CA VAL A 267 23.52 6.23 -11.84
C VAL A 267 23.55 6.11 -10.31
N ASN A 268 24.61 5.51 -9.79
CA ASN A 268 24.89 5.57 -8.36
C ASN A 268 25.51 6.94 -8.08
N THR A 269 24.76 7.79 -7.39
CA THR A 269 25.24 9.07 -6.89
C THR A 269 26.20 8.84 -5.73
N LYS A 270 26.90 9.91 -5.33
CA LYS A 270 27.47 10.01 -3.99
C LYS A 270 27.31 11.45 -3.54
N SER A 271 26.08 11.78 -3.18
CA SER A 271 25.61 13.14 -2.93
C SER A 271 25.52 13.43 -1.43
N ALA A 272 25.69 14.70 -1.03
CA ALA A 272 25.68 15.09 0.37
C ALA A 272 24.26 15.08 0.97
N ASP A 273 24.20 15.16 2.31
CA ASP A 273 22.99 15.21 3.16
C ASP A 273 22.17 16.52 2.99
N TRP A 274 22.03 17.02 1.75
CA TRP A 274 21.45 18.32 1.45
C TRP A 274 19.96 18.21 1.09
N ASN A 275 19.13 18.65 2.04
CA ASN A 275 17.72 18.90 1.79
C ASN A 275 17.50 20.31 1.24
N ALA A 276 17.10 20.43 -0.02
CA ALA A 276 16.78 21.70 -0.67
C ALA A 276 15.51 22.32 -0.09
N THR A 277 15.62 23.57 0.36
CA THR A 277 14.55 24.36 1.00
C THR A 277 13.73 25.22 0.03
N GLY A 278 14.14 25.32 -1.24
CA GLY A 278 13.43 26.08 -2.26
C GLY A 278 12.26 25.33 -2.89
N ASN A 279 11.48 26.05 -3.68
CA ASN A 279 10.17 25.61 -4.14
C ASN A 279 10.24 24.48 -5.17
N VAL A 280 9.24 23.57 -5.17
CA VAL A 280 8.93 22.80 -6.37
C VAL A 280 8.38 23.72 -7.45
N VAL A 281 8.89 23.58 -8.66
CA VAL A 281 8.51 24.34 -9.84
C VAL A 281 8.20 23.40 -11.00
N ALA A 282 7.19 23.74 -11.81
CA ALA A 282 6.94 23.12 -13.10
C ALA A 282 7.22 24.11 -14.23
N GLY A 283 7.95 23.68 -15.25
CA GLY A 283 8.27 24.48 -16.45
C GLY A 283 9.57 25.30 -16.42
N ARG A 284 10.43 25.14 -15.41
CA ARG A 284 11.77 25.77 -15.35
C ARG A 284 12.71 25.08 -14.35
N SER A 285 13.99 25.43 -14.36
CA SER A 285 15.00 25.08 -13.36
C SER A 285 15.63 26.34 -12.73
N GLN A 286 16.56 26.13 -11.80
CA GLN A 286 17.49 27.15 -11.30
C GLN A 286 18.93 26.62 -11.30
N TRP A 287 19.87 27.44 -11.75
CA TRP A 287 21.31 27.14 -11.75
C TRP A 287 22.11 28.41 -11.52
N ALA A 288 23.13 28.38 -10.66
CA ALA A 288 23.98 29.54 -10.36
C ALA A 288 23.21 30.83 -9.99
N ASN A 289 22.11 30.69 -9.25
CA ASN A 289 21.16 31.75 -8.88
C ASN A 289 20.46 32.44 -10.08
N VAL A 290 20.34 31.72 -11.21
CA VAL A 290 19.61 32.15 -12.42
C VAL A 290 18.53 31.11 -12.76
N PHE A 291 17.32 31.56 -13.05
CA PHE A 291 16.25 30.67 -13.55
C PHE A 291 16.44 30.36 -15.03
N ALA A 292 16.44 29.08 -15.38
CA ALA A 292 16.83 28.57 -16.70
C ALA A 292 15.88 27.45 -17.18
N ASP A 293 16.22 26.85 -18.31
CA ASP A 293 15.53 25.69 -18.91
C ASP A 293 14.01 25.86 -19.03
N GLN A 294 13.53 27.01 -19.50
CA GLN A 294 12.09 27.30 -19.61
C GLN A 294 11.40 26.32 -20.56
N TRP A 295 10.34 25.66 -20.10
CA TRP A 295 9.59 24.71 -20.91
C TRP A 295 8.72 25.40 -21.96
N ILE A 296 8.83 24.98 -23.23
CA ILE A 296 8.00 25.47 -24.34
C ILE A 296 7.15 24.32 -24.91
N GLY A 297 5.85 24.37 -24.62
CA GLY A 297 4.89 23.30 -24.92
C GLY A 297 3.88 23.14 -23.79
N ARG A 298 3.50 21.90 -23.48
CA ARG A 298 2.56 21.58 -22.39
C ARG A 298 3.18 20.64 -21.36
N ILE A 299 2.70 20.77 -20.13
CA ILE A 299 2.98 19.89 -18.99
C ILE A 299 1.63 19.56 -18.35
N ASP A 300 1.49 18.34 -17.85
CA ASP A 300 0.29 17.82 -17.21
C ASP A 300 0.70 16.83 -16.10
N GLU A 301 -0.17 16.58 -15.13
CA GLU A 301 -0.02 15.52 -14.11
C GLU A 301 1.33 15.57 -13.36
N VAL A 302 1.75 16.77 -12.93
CA VAL A 302 2.99 16.93 -12.16
C VAL A 302 2.78 16.35 -10.76
N ARG A 303 3.65 15.41 -10.37
CA ARG A 303 3.64 14.78 -9.05
C ARG A 303 5.04 14.71 -8.48
N VAL A 304 5.18 15.01 -7.19
CA VAL A 304 6.41 14.79 -6.42
C VAL A 304 6.08 13.94 -5.20
N TYR A 305 6.92 12.99 -4.82
CA TYR A 305 6.75 12.09 -3.67
C TYR A 305 8.01 12.12 -2.81
N ASP A 306 7.86 11.98 -1.49
CA ASP A 306 8.96 11.81 -0.51
C ASP A 306 9.35 10.33 -0.32
N ARG A 307 9.21 9.54 -1.39
CA ARG A 307 9.64 8.15 -1.50
C ARG A 307 9.98 7.78 -2.95
N ALA A 308 10.77 6.74 -3.14
CA ALA A 308 10.98 6.13 -4.45
C ALA A 308 9.75 5.30 -4.87
N LEU A 309 9.27 5.52 -6.10
CA LEU A 309 8.27 4.66 -6.74
C LEU A 309 8.96 3.58 -7.57
N ASN A 310 8.37 2.38 -7.64
CA ASN A 310 8.77 1.37 -8.63
C ASN A 310 8.09 1.62 -9.99
N SER A 311 8.54 0.93 -11.05
CA SER A 311 7.99 1.08 -12.41
C SER A 311 6.48 0.77 -12.53
N THR A 312 5.96 -0.15 -11.73
CA THR A 312 4.52 -0.47 -11.69
C THR A 312 3.72 0.68 -11.11
N ASP A 313 4.18 1.24 -9.99
CA ASP A 313 3.57 2.40 -9.34
C ASP A 313 3.60 3.64 -10.25
N ILE A 314 4.72 3.89 -10.93
CA ILE A 314 4.84 4.93 -11.98
C ILE A 314 3.86 4.64 -13.14
N GLY A 315 3.72 3.38 -13.54
CA GLY A 315 2.79 2.92 -14.58
C GLY A 315 1.31 3.16 -14.24
N ASN A 316 0.94 2.99 -12.97
CA ASN A 316 -0.39 3.27 -12.45
C ASN A 316 -0.62 4.80 -12.35
N ALA A 317 0.35 5.52 -11.78
CA ALA A 317 0.31 6.97 -11.61
C ALA A 317 0.11 7.70 -12.95
N ARG A 318 0.90 7.36 -13.97
CA ARG A 318 0.80 7.98 -15.30
C ARG A 318 -0.54 7.76 -16.00
N SER A 319 -1.35 6.80 -15.54
CA SER A 319 -2.61 6.44 -16.19
C SER A 319 -3.79 7.33 -15.75
N GLY A 320 -3.52 8.42 -15.02
CA GLY A 320 -4.52 9.29 -14.40
C GLY A 320 -5.04 8.78 -13.05
N GLY A 321 -4.41 7.73 -12.50
CA GLY A 321 -4.80 7.12 -11.22
C GLY A 321 -4.57 8.08 -10.05
N THR A 322 -5.58 8.24 -9.19
CA THR A 322 -5.57 9.17 -8.05
C THR A 322 -4.72 8.73 -6.87
N THR A 323 -4.30 7.47 -6.84
CA THR A 323 -3.64 6.85 -5.69
C THR A 323 -2.42 6.08 -6.13
N VAL A 324 -1.27 6.43 -5.55
CA VAL A 324 -0.08 5.59 -5.50
C VAL A 324 0.21 5.34 -4.02
N SER A 325 -0.77 4.80 -3.32
CA SER A 325 -0.61 4.44 -1.91
C SER A 325 0.39 3.28 -1.82
N PRO A 326 1.43 3.37 -0.98
CA PRO A 326 2.34 2.26 -0.69
C PRO A 326 1.61 1.14 0.07
N ILE A 327 0.36 1.38 0.52
CA ILE A 327 -0.62 0.33 0.70
C ILE A 327 -1.61 0.34 -0.45
N THR A 328 -1.52 -0.65 -1.33
CA THR A 328 -2.63 -0.99 -2.24
C THR A 328 -3.59 -1.90 -1.47
N THR A 329 -4.67 -1.33 -0.92
CA THR A 329 -5.84 -2.13 -0.58
C THR A 329 -6.50 -2.59 -1.88
N ARG A 330 -7.29 -3.67 -1.82
CA ARG A 330 -8.00 -4.26 -2.97
C ARG A 330 -7.17 -5.05 -4.01
N ARG A 331 -6.05 -5.66 -3.60
CA ARG A 331 -5.46 -6.79 -4.37
C ARG A 331 -6.15 -8.10 -3.99
N THR A 332 -6.16 -9.10 -4.88
CA THR A 332 -6.70 -10.45 -4.60
C THR A 332 -6.17 -10.98 -3.25
N GLY A 333 -7.09 -11.05 -2.28
CA GLY A 333 -6.87 -11.56 -0.93
C GLY A 333 -6.37 -13.01 -0.87
N ALA A 334 -6.05 -13.46 0.34
CA ALA A 334 -5.55 -14.82 0.56
C ALA A 334 -6.64 -15.89 0.41
N LEU A 335 -7.86 -15.54 0.78
CA LEU A 335 -9.04 -16.40 0.72
C LEU A 335 -9.88 -16.03 -0.50
N ALA A 336 -10.68 -16.95 -1.03
CA ALA A 336 -11.62 -16.68 -2.14
C ALA A 336 -12.92 -17.49 -1.98
N GLY A 337 -14.07 -16.83 -2.10
CA GLY A 337 -15.39 -17.46 -1.94
C GLY A 337 -16.54 -16.51 -2.29
N ALA A 338 -17.77 -17.04 -2.36
CA ALA A 338 -18.96 -16.27 -2.72
C ALA A 338 -19.29 -15.14 -1.73
N ASP A 339 -18.79 -15.24 -0.51
CA ASP A 339 -19.14 -14.40 0.64
C ASP A 339 -18.17 -13.21 0.84
N GLN A 340 -17.20 -13.07 -0.05
CA GLN A 340 -16.34 -11.88 -0.11
C GLN A 340 -16.96 -10.81 -1.01
N SER A 341 -17.55 -9.78 -0.40
CA SER A 341 -18.01 -8.59 -1.13
C SER A 341 -16.85 -7.83 -1.84
N GLY A 342 -15.60 -8.18 -1.55
CA GLY A 342 -14.49 -8.02 -2.48
C GLY A 342 -13.21 -8.69 -1.97
N THR A 343 -12.50 -9.35 -2.89
CA THR A 343 -11.32 -10.19 -2.62
C THR A 343 -10.08 -9.32 -2.40
N TYR A 344 -9.89 -8.78 -1.20
CA TYR A 344 -9.05 -7.59 -0.96
C TYR A 344 -8.02 -7.74 0.18
N SER A 345 -6.73 -7.98 -0.10
CA SER A 345 -5.62 -7.89 0.87
C SER A 345 -5.05 -6.47 0.99
N VAL A 346 -4.24 -6.26 2.03
CA VAL A 346 -3.40 -5.06 2.27
C VAL A 346 -1.99 -5.31 1.70
N ALA A 347 -1.67 -4.75 0.53
CA ALA A 347 -0.35 -4.91 -0.09
C ALA A 347 0.58 -3.73 0.24
N SER A 348 1.64 -3.95 1.03
CA SER A 348 2.64 -2.92 1.35
C SER A 348 3.82 -2.94 0.37
N THR A 349 4.23 -1.77 -0.12
CA THR A 349 5.36 -1.60 -1.05
C THR A 349 6.69 -1.34 -0.34
N GLY A 350 6.82 -1.70 0.95
CA GLY A 350 8.05 -1.49 1.72
C GLY A 350 8.34 -0.05 2.13
N ALA A 351 7.31 0.81 2.22
CA ALA A 351 7.43 2.21 2.63
C ALA A 351 6.53 2.63 3.81
N ALA A 352 5.55 1.81 4.19
CA ALA A 352 4.58 2.16 5.24
C ALA A 352 4.11 0.93 6.04
N GLY A 353 3.62 1.16 7.25
CA GLY A 353 3.10 0.14 8.16
C GLY A 353 2.05 0.70 9.13
N ALA A 354 1.08 -0.15 9.47
CA ALA A 354 -0.06 0.16 10.34
C ALA A 354 0.30 0.10 11.83
N TYR A 355 -0.58 0.65 12.66
CA TYR A 355 -0.64 0.33 14.08
C TYR A 355 -2.08 0.30 14.60
N TYR A 356 -2.27 -0.30 15.78
CA TYR A 356 -3.54 -0.25 16.49
C TYR A 356 -3.62 0.97 17.41
N GLY A 357 -4.72 1.73 17.35
CA GLY A 357 -4.86 3.02 18.02
C GLY A 357 -4.77 3.01 19.56
N SER A 358 -4.94 1.86 20.22
CA SER A 358 -4.76 1.74 21.68
C SER A 358 -3.39 1.16 22.03
N SER A 359 -2.77 1.69 23.08
CA SER A 359 -1.57 1.11 23.65
C SER A 359 -1.87 -0.04 24.61
N TYR A 360 -0.90 -0.92 24.78
CA TYR A 360 -0.89 -2.00 25.78
C TYR A 360 0.31 -1.83 26.70
N ALA A 361 0.14 -2.08 27.99
CA ALA A 361 1.24 -2.19 28.94
C ALA A 361 1.77 -3.63 28.92
N ASN A 362 2.98 -3.83 28.40
CA ASN A 362 3.72 -5.10 28.41
C ASN A 362 2.87 -6.35 28.08
N PRO A 363 2.35 -6.49 26.84
CA PRO A 363 1.60 -7.68 26.47
C PRO A 363 2.49 -8.92 26.55
N ASN A 364 2.15 -9.82 27.47
CA ASN A 364 2.76 -11.13 27.69
C ASN A 364 1.85 -11.94 28.66
N PRO A 365 1.45 -13.19 28.37
CA PRO A 365 1.66 -13.93 27.12
C PRO A 365 0.90 -13.31 25.93
N PHE A 366 1.25 -13.72 24.71
CA PHE A 366 0.50 -13.36 23.52
C PHE A 366 0.72 -14.35 22.36
N THR A 367 -0.14 -14.25 21.36
CA THR A 367 0.08 -14.81 20.02
C THR A 367 -0.25 -13.73 18.98
N ILE A 368 0.58 -13.62 17.95
CA ILE A 368 0.35 -12.79 16.77
C ILE A 368 0.32 -13.69 15.54
N GLU A 369 -0.55 -13.41 14.58
CA GLU A 369 -0.63 -14.14 13.31
C GLU A 369 -1.08 -13.26 12.15
N CYS A 370 -0.73 -13.65 10.93
CA CYS A 370 -1.18 -13.04 9.68
C CYS A 370 -1.03 -14.02 8.51
N LEU A 371 -1.72 -13.75 7.41
CA LEU A 371 -1.35 -14.28 6.10
C LEU A 371 -0.37 -13.31 5.43
N VAL A 372 0.69 -13.83 4.83
CA VAL A 372 1.74 -13.05 4.14
C VAL A 372 1.95 -13.55 2.72
N LYS A 373 2.30 -12.65 1.81
CA LYS A 373 2.72 -12.95 0.44
C LYS A 373 3.95 -12.14 0.07
N VAL A 374 5.06 -12.82 -0.21
CA VAL A 374 6.36 -12.21 -0.52
C VAL A 374 6.91 -12.84 -1.80
N THR A 375 7.78 -12.15 -2.54
CA THR A 375 8.34 -12.68 -3.80
C THR A 375 9.81 -12.28 -3.97
N GLY A 376 10.68 -13.25 -4.26
CA GLY A 376 12.10 -13.00 -4.51
C GLY A 376 12.84 -12.55 -3.24
N SER A 377 13.73 -11.55 -3.35
CA SER A 377 14.49 -11.02 -2.19
C SER A 377 13.74 -9.98 -1.36
N ALA A 378 12.43 -9.82 -1.60
CA ALA A 378 11.56 -8.98 -0.80
C ALA A 378 11.40 -9.53 0.63
N GLY A 379 11.00 -8.66 1.56
CA GLY A 379 10.92 -8.98 2.99
C GLY A 379 10.54 -7.73 3.79
N GLY A 380 10.72 -7.77 5.10
CA GLY A 380 10.39 -6.70 6.04
C GLY A 380 9.51 -7.16 7.20
N THR A 381 9.09 -6.23 8.06
CA THR A 381 8.27 -6.56 9.24
C THR A 381 6.83 -6.89 8.87
N ALA A 382 6.38 -8.11 9.16
CA ALA A 382 4.98 -8.48 9.04
C ALA A 382 4.17 -7.93 10.23
N MET A 383 4.65 -8.16 11.46
CA MET A 383 3.99 -7.73 12.70
C MET A 383 5.00 -7.46 13.82
N GLY A 384 4.63 -6.65 14.82
CA GLY A 384 5.40 -6.55 16.06
C GLY A 384 4.87 -5.50 17.04
N PHE A 385 5.68 -5.07 18.00
CA PHE A 385 5.27 -4.16 19.07
C PHE A 385 6.28 -3.02 19.26
N SER A 386 5.80 -1.79 19.36
CA SER A 386 6.62 -0.56 19.29
C SER A 386 6.12 0.49 20.27
N GLY A 387 7.01 1.16 21.00
CA GLY A 387 6.67 2.30 21.85
C GLY A 387 6.16 3.49 21.04
N SER A 388 6.57 3.60 19.78
CA SER A 388 6.13 4.61 18.82
C SER A 388 4.99 4.17 17.92
N THR A 389 4.17 5.16 17.51
CA THR A 389 3.19 5.06 16.42
C THR A 389 3.74 5.50 15.06
N THR A 390 4.90 6.17 15.03
CA THR A 390 5.62 6.60 13.82
C THR A 390 6.73 5.62 13.45
N GLY A 391 7.06 5.51 12.16
CA GLY A 391 7.87 4.41 11.62
C GLY A 391 9.40 4.54 11.78
N ALA A 392 10.08 3.39 11.63
CA ALA A 392 11.53 3.12 11.56
C ALA A 392 12.45 3.57 12.72
N ALA A 393 12.19 4.69 13.41
CA ALA A 393 13.13 5.29 14.36
C ALA A 393 12.65 5.23 15.84
N ASP A 394 12.30 4.03 16.32
CA ASP A 394 11.97 3.79 17.74
C ASP A 394 13.06 2.96 18.44
N ALA A 395 13.44 3.35 19.65
CA ALA A 395 14.36 2.61 20.51
C ALA A 395 13.66 1.52 21.34
N ASN A 396 12.33 1.57 21.46
CA ASN A 396 11.50 0.63 22.24
C ASN A 396 10.70 -0.30 21.32
N HIS A 397 11.39 -1.12 20.53
CA HIS A 397 10.79 -2.09 19.63
C HIS A 397 11.01 -3.53 20.12
N ASP A 398 10.00 -4.40 19.96
CA ASP A 398 10.07 -5.81 20.36
C ASP A 398 9.01 -6.69 19.69
N ARG A 399 9.02 -8.00 19.98
CA ARG A 399 7.96 -8.97 19.60
C ARG A 399 7.79 -9.09 18.08
N VAL A 400 8.89 -9.05 17.34
CA VAL A 400 8.90 -8.79 15.90
C VAL A 400 8.87 -10.06 15.09
N LEU A 401 7.88 -10.18 14.20
CA LEU A 401 7.71 -11.22 13.19
C LEU A 401 8.03 -10.61 11.81
N TYR A 402 9.07 -11.10 11.14
CA TYR A 402 9.60 -10.52 9.91
C TYR A 402 10.10 -11.59 8.93
N VAL A 403 10.12 -11.23 7.64
CA VAL A 403 10.70 -12.04 6.55
C VAL A 403 12.00 -11.39 6.12
N ASP A 404 13.10 -12.13 6.07
CA ASP A 404 14.39 -11.61 5.60
C ASP A 404 14.56 -11.69 4.07
N SER A 405 15.59 -11.06 3.52
CA SER A 405 15.86 -11.06 2.07
C SER A 405 16.24 -12.42 1.48
N GLY A 406 16.49 -13.45 2.30
CA GLY A 406 16.57 -14.85 1.87
C GLY A 406 15.23 -15.60 1.92
N GLY A 407 14.13 -14.91 2.24
CA GLY A 407 12.78 -15.44 2.27
C GLY A 407 12.40 -16.27 3.49
N ARG A 408 13.28 -16.40 4.50
CA ARG A 408 12.96 -17.14 5.73
C ARG A 408 12.22 -16.24 6.71
N VAL A 409 11.48 -16.86 7.62
CA VAL A 409 10.67 -16.18 8.63
C VAL A 409 11.45 -16.18 9.93
N SER A 410 11.51 -15.04 10.60
CA SER A 410 12.10 -14.88 11.93
C SER A 410 11.07 -14.32 12.90
N PHE A 411 11.08 -14.81 14.13
CA PHE A 411 10.40 -14.18 15.26
C PHE A 411 11.42 -13.84 16.34
N ALA A 412 11.42 -12.59 16.80
CA ALA A 412 12.38 -12.09 17.77
C ALA A 412 11.73 -11.39 18.97
N VAL A 413 12.26 -11.66 20.16
CA VAL A 413 11.89 -11.01 21.42
C VAL A 413 13.13 -10.61 22.20
N ASN A 414 13.07 -9.56 23.01
CA ASN A 414 14.13 -9.17 23.92
C ASN A 414 13.85 -9.68 25.35
N ASN A 415 14.59 -10.69 25.78
CA ASN A 415 14.50 -11.27 27.13
C ASN A 415 15.84 -11.07 27.87
N GLY A 416 16.17 -9.81 28.17
CA GLY A 416 17.49 -9.37 28.67
C GLY A 416 18.60 -9.37 27.60
N ALA A 417 18.36 -10.07 26.49
CA ALA A 417 19.07 -9.98 25.22
C ALA A 417 18.09 -10.37 24.10
N ILE A 418 18.39 -10.00 22.85
CA ILE A 418 17.59 -10.43 21.69
C ILE A 418 17.69 -11.95 21.53
N LYS A 419 16.52 -12.60 21.46
CA LYS A 419 16.31 -14.03 21.19
C LYS A 419 15.53 -14.14 19.89
N THR A 420 16.04 -14.94 18.94
CA THR A 420 15.42 -15.10 17.61
C THR A 420 15.27 -16.57 17.30
N VAL A 421 14.05 -17.00 16.98
CA VAL A 421 13.75 -18.28 16.35
C VAL A 421 13.46 -18.03 14.86
N ARG A 422 13.82 -18.98 13.99
CA ARG A 422 13.85 -18.77 12.54
C ARG A 422 13.50 -20.05 11.79
N SER A 423 12.69 -19.94 10.74
CA SER A 423 12.32 -21.07 9.88
C SER A 423 13.53 -21.63 9.12
N ALA A 424 13.49 -22.93 8.82
CA ALA A 424 14.42 -23.54 7.86
C ALA A 424 14.01 -23.24 6.41
N GLY A 425 12.71 -23.37 6.11
CA GLY A 425 12.11 -23.08 4.80
C GLY A 425 11.78 -21.59 4.59
N THR A 426 11.38 -21.28 3.36
CA THR A 426 11.14 -19.92 2.84
C THR A 426 9.68 -19.69 2.44
N VAL A 427 9.24 -18.43 2.43
CA VAL A 427 7.86 -17.97 2.12
C VAL A 427 7.81 -16.90 1.01
N ASN A 428 8.83 -16.86 0.17
CA ASN A 428 9.05 -15.83 -0.87
C ASN A 428 8.83 -16.34 -2.31
N ASP A 429 8.03 -17.38 -2.46
CA ASP A 429 7.69 -18.02 -3.73
C ASP A 429 6.54 -17.33 -4.50
N GLY A 430 5.89 -16.34 -3.88
CA GLY A 430 4.73 -15.66 -4.43
C GLY A 430 3.40 -16.37 -4.14
N ALA A 431 3.35 -17.33 -3.23
CA ALA A 431 2.13 -17.86 -2.61
C ALA A 431 1.73 -17.07 -1.36
N TRP A 432 0.55 -17.39 -0.82
CA TRP A 432 0.13 -16.94 0.51
C TRP A 432 0.55 -17.97 1.55
N HIS A 433 1.18 -17.53 2.63
CA HIS A 433 1.58 -18.35 3.77
C HIS A 433 0.99 -17.80 5.07
N HIS A 434 0.60 -18.67 5.99
CA HIS A 434 0.21 -18.28 7.34
C HIS A 434 1.43 -18.23 8.25
N LEU A 435 1.68 -17.07 8.85
CA LEU A 435 2.69 -16.88 9.87
C LEU A 435 2.02 -16.70 11.22
N ALA A 436 2.46 -17.44 12.23
CA ALA A 436 2.09 -17.19 13.61
C ALA A 436 3.30 -17.24 14.54
N ALA A 437 3.28 -16.45 15.60
CA ALA A 437 4.33 -16.40 16.60
C ALA A 437 3.74 -16.17 18.00
N SER A 438 4.27 -16.87 19.01
CA SER A 438 3.75 -16.77 20.37
C SER A 438 4.85 -16.80 21.43
N ILE A 439 4.52 -16.26 22.60
CA ILE A 439 5.34 -16.35 23.80
C ILE A 439 4.46 -16.52 25.04
N GLY A 440 4.96 -17.32 25.99
CA GLY A 440 4.30 -17.58 27.26
C GLY A 440 5.01 -18.70 28.01
N ALA A 441 4.26 -19.44 28.82
CA ALA A 441 4.81 -20.51 29.67
C ALA A 441 5.44 -21.67 28.88
N ALA A 442 5.06 -21.89 27.62
CA ALA A 442 5.65 -22.90 26.74
C ALA A 442 6.86 -22.37 25.92
N GLY A 443 7.38 -21.19 26.27
CA GLY A 443 8.50 -20.53 25.61
C GLY A 443 8.12 -19.74 24.35
N GLN A 444 9.12 -19.40 23.55
CA GLN A 444 8.98 -18.70 22.28
C GLN A 444 8.69 -19.73 21.18
N LYS A 445 7.68 -19.49 20.33
CA LYS A 445 7.31 -20.37 19.20
C LYS A 445 7.08 -19.58 17.91
N LEU A 446 7.44 -20.17 16.78
CA LEU A 446 7.23 -19.67 15.43
C LEU A 446 6.64 -20.78 14.56
N TYR A 447 5.55 -20.44 13.86
CA TYR A 447 4.81 -21.33 12.97
C TYR A 447 4.78 -20.77 11.56
N VAL A 448 4.83 -21.67 10.57
CA VAL A 448 4.56 -21.37 9.16
C VAL A 448 3.54 -22.41 8.68
N ASP A 449 2.48 -21.96 8.03
CA ASP A 449 1.39 -22.79 7.51
C ASP A 449 0.84 -23.77 8.56
N GLY A 450 0.55 -23.23 9.75
CA GLY A 450 0.01 -23.97 10.90
C GLY A 450 1.01 -24.93 11.58
N THR A 451 2.21 -25.10 11.02
CA THR A 451 3.24 -26.03 11.50
C THR A 451 4.26 -25.31 12.37
N LEU A 452 4.59 -25.85 13.55
CA LEU A 452 5.67 -25.32 14.41
C LEU A 452 7.03 -25.55 13.72
N VAL A 453 7.67 -24.48 13.24
CA VAL A 453 8.95 -24.56 12.51
C VAL A 453 10.18 -24.23 13.35
N ALA A 454 10.01 -23.48 14.45
CA ALA A 454 11.09 -23.19 15.40
C ALA A 454 10.55 -22.79 16.78
N SER A 455 11.30 -23.08 17.84
CA SER A 455 10.93 -22.73 19.22
C SER A 455 12.14 -22.65 20.16
N ASP A 456 12.03 -21.84 21.22
CA ASP A 456 12.95 -21.83 22.37
C ASP A 456 12.15 -21.86 23.67
N ALA A 457 12.18 -23.01 24.36
CA ALA A 457 11.44 -23.24 25.60
C ALA A 457 11.94 -22.37 26.78
N ALA A 458 13.17 -21.85 26.73
CA ALA A 458 13.73 -21.00 27.79
C ALA A 458 13.26 -19.54 27.72
N VAL A 459 12.64 -19.12 26.61
CA VAL A 459 12.30 -17.73 26.34
C VAL A 459 10.81 -17.49 26.59
N THR A 460 10.45 -17.24 27.85
CA THR A 460 9.05 -17.14 28.32
C THR A 460 8.53 -15.71 28.51
N THR A 461 9.39 -14.70 28.33
CA THR A 461 9.09 -13.27 28.53
C THR A 461 9.71 -12.41 27.44
N ALA A 462 9.03 -11.30 27.14
CA ALA A 462 9.47 -10.25 26.22
C ALA A 462 9.77 -8.94 27.00
N ALA A 463 10.26 -7.89 26.34
CA ALA A 463 10.65 -6.65 27.00
C ALA A 463 9.43 -5.91 27.59
N ASN A 464 9.62 -5.37 28.79
CA ASN A 464 8.59 -4.68 29.55
C ASN A 464 8.53 -3.19 29.20
N PHE A 465 7.61 -2.81 28.33
CA PHE A 465 7.28 -1.43 28.01
C PHE A 465 5.82 -1.28 27.57
N THR A 466 5.32 -0.05 27.56
CA THR A 466 4.02 0.30 27.00
C THR A 466 4.19 0.72 25.55
N GLY A 467 3.37 0.18 24.65
CA GLY A 467 3.48 0.41 23.22
C GLY A 467 2.24 -0.01 22.44
N TYR A 468 2.37 -0.08 21.12
CA TYR A 468 1.31 -0.33 20.15
C TYR A 468 1.67 -1.53 19.28
N TRP A 469 0.67 -2.35 18.93
CA TRP A 469 0.85 -3.38 17.90
C TRP A 469 1.01 -2.73 16.53
N ARG A 470 2.01 -3.21 15.79
CA ARG A 470 2.46 -2.76 14.47
C ARG A 470 2.22 -3.86 13.44
N PHE A 471 1.93 -3.46 12.20
CA PHE A 471 1.76 -4.39 11.07
C PHE A 471 2.40 -3.79 9.82
N GLY A 472 3.07 -4.60 9.00
CA GLY A 472 3.71 -4.15 7.75
C GLY A 472 4.92 -3.22 7.91
N GLY A 473 5.29 -2.78 9.12
CA GLY A 473 6.50 -1.97 9.32
C GLY A 473 6.70 -1.39 10.72
N MET A 474 7.94 -1.52 11.21
CA MET A 474 8.53 -0.93 12.42
C MET A 474 10.05 -1.15 12.37
N SER A 475 10.81 -0.54 13.28
CA SER A 475 12.28 -0.67 13.27
C SER A 475 12.75 -2.13 13.41
N LEU A 476 13.71 -2.56 12.58
CA LEU A 476 14.44 -3.82 12.76
C LEU A 476 15.87 -3.64 13.28
N ALA A 477 16.24 -2.42 13.67
CA ALA A 477 17.59 -2.05 14.08
C ALA A 477 18.11 -2.89 15.25
N GLY A 478 19.07 -3.78 14.96
CA GLY A 478 19.74 -4.63 15.96
C GLY A 478 19.29 -6.09 15.96
N TYR A 479 18.25 -6.46 15.21
CA TYR A 479 17.90 -7.87 15.01
C TYR A 479 18.86 -8.58 14.04
N SER A 480 18.96 -9.90 14.17
CA SER A 480 19.71 -10.73 13.21
C SER A 480 18.97 -10.85 11.87
N ASN A 481 19.67 -11.13 10.77
CA ASN A 481 19.05 -11.40 9.47
C ASN A 481 18.10 -10.28 8.98
N GLN A 482 18.45 -9.01 9.18
CA GLN A 482 17.62 -7.88 8.71
C GLN A 482 17.43 -7.95 7.17
N PRO A 483 16.18 -7.80 6.67
CA PRO A 483 15.90 -7.53 5.25
C PRO A 483 16.39 -6.14 4.83
N THR A 484 16.35 -5.86 3.52
CA THR A 484 16.71 -4.55 2.96
C THR A 484 15.75 -3.40 3.27
N SER A 485 14.60 -3.67 3.91
CA SER A 485 13.67 -2.65 4.42
C SER A 485 13.01 -3.11 5.71
N ASP A 486 12.91 -2.21 6.68
CA ASP A 486 12.14 -2.38 7.92
C ASP A 486 10.64 -2.64 7.67
N TYR A 487 10.13 -2.13 6.54
CA TYR A 487 8.75 -2.27 6.08
C TYR A 487 8.60 -3.46 5.15
N LEU A 488 7.49 -4.17 5.25
CA LEU A 488 7.21 -5.31 4.37
C LEU A 488 7.05 -4.86 2.92
N ILE A 489 7.91 -5.37 2.04
CA ILE A 489 7.70 -5.43 0.59
C ILE A 489 6.93 -6.71 0.31
N GLY A 490 5.60 -6.63 0.17
CA GLY A 490 4.76 -7.83 0.05
C GLY A 490 3.27 -7.55 0.20
N SER A 491 2.52 -8.52 0.72
CA SER A 491 1.12 -8.33 1.11
C SER A 491 0.81 -9.04 2.41
N LEU A 492 -0.09 -8.44 3.19
CA LEU A 492 -0.63 -8.96 4.43
C LEU A 492 -2.15 -9.11 4.30
N ASP A 493 -2.67 -10.10 5.00
CA ASP A 493 -4.09 -10.30 5.23
C ASP A 493 -4.29 -10.93 6.62
N GLU A 494 -5.53 -11.00 7.10
CA GLU A 494 -5.90 -11.82 8.28
C GLU A 494 -5.05 -11.58 9.55
N MET A 495 -4.67 -10.33 9.83
CA MET A 495 -3.81 -10.02 10.98
C MET A 495 -4.59 -10.10 12.30
N ALA A 496 -4.11 -10.92 13.25
CA ALA A 496 -4.76 -11.09 14.56
C ALA A 496 -3.78 -11.04 15.74
N VAL A 497 -4.28 -10.61 16.90
CA VAL A 497 -3.54 -10.60 18.18
C VAL A 497 -4.39 -11.21 19.29
N TYR A 498 -3.83 -12.19 19.98
CA TYR A 498 -4.44 -12.89 21.10
C TYR A 498 -3.71 -12.56 22.41
N PRO A 499 -4.43 -12.40 23.53
CA PRO A 499 -3.86 -12.05 24.84
C PRO A 499 -3.32 -13.30 25.58
N ALA A 500 -3.03 -14.37 24.84
CA ALA A 500 -2.68 -15.68 25.33
C ALA A 500 -1.69 -16.36 24.36
N GLN A 501 -0.87 -17.27 24.89
CA GLN A 501 -0.16 -18.23 24.07
C GLN A 501 -1.16 -19.30 23.61
N LEU A 502 -1.52 -19.30 22.33
CA LEU A 502 -2.41 -20.31 21.75
C LEU A 502 -1.71 -21.67 21.74
N ALA A 503 -2.53 -22.73 21.88
CA ALA A 503 -2.07 -24.10 21.73
C ALA A 503 -1.75 -24.41 20.25
N ASP A 504 -0.84 -25.33 20.02
CA ASP A 504 -0.30 -25.64 18.69
C ASP A 504 -1.41 -26.16 17.75
N GLU A 505 -2.38 -26.89 18.30
CA GLU A 505 -3.57 -27.38 17.61
C GLU A 505 -4.51 -26.25 17.17
N VAL A 506 -4.59 -25.15 17.95
CA VAL A 506 -5.42 -23.98 17.63
C VAL A 506 -4.77 -23.20 16.48
N VAL A 507 -3.45 -23.00 16.52
CA VAL A 507 -2.70 -22.36 15.42
C VAL A 507 -2.78 -23.18 14.12
N SER A 508 -2.75 -24.50 14.23
CA SER A 508 -2.99 -25.39 13.09
C SER A 508 -4.43 -25.29 12.57
N ALA A 509 -5.43 -25.23 13.45
CA ALA A 509 -6.83 -25.06 13.06
C ALA A 509 -7.07 -23.70 12.39
N HIS A 510 -6.40 -22.64 12.83
CA HIS A 510 -6.44 -21.31 12.20
C HIS A 510 -5.87 -21.32 10.78
N GLN A 511 -4.83 -22.11 10.50
CA GLN A 511 -4.35 -22.30 9.11
C GLN A 511 -5.37 -23.04 8.26
N VAL A 512 -5.94 -24.14 8.78
CA VAL A 512 -6.97 -24.92 8.07
C VAL A 512 -8.25 -24.10 7.87
N ALA A 513 -8.49 -23.08 8.71
CA ALA A 513 -9.54 -22.06 8.55
C ALA A 513 -9.16 -20.93 7.56
N ARG A 514 -8.02 -21.02 6.88
CA ARG A 514 -7.44 -20.00 5.98
C ARG A 514 -6.81 -20.58 4.71
N SER A 515 -7.12 -21.84 4.37
CA SER A 515 -6.58 -22.58 3.21
C SER A 515 -7.69 -23.13 2.32
#